data_AF-A0A969D8H3-F1
#
_entry.id   AF-A0A969D8H3-F1
#
_cell.length_a   1.000
_cell.length_b   1.000
_cell.length_c   1.000
_cell.angle_alpha   90.00
_cell.angle_beta   90.00
_cell.angle_gamma   90.00
#
_symmetry.space_group_name_H-M   'P 1'
#
loop_
_entity.id
_entity.type
_entity.pdbx_description
1 polymer ?
#
loop_
_entity_poly.entity_id
_entity_poly.type
_entity_poly.pdbx_seq_one_letter_code
_entity_poly.pdbx_strand_id
1 'polypeptide(L)'
;MFNSIFNQTQKTDWNSSARDSKQQPVTLSPNVLQPRLLNRDYPKLGWTVETALEMVSKLDRTLSEQAQQDLPTLSELLTLAVQRISRQIESCRYLPGYVKQAWLRQVQSIVLEDAVASLDIVEELYFDHRCALEDYQPGRSGSTDENQGGDFARDLSYLYQELNSLELILKYAKSAQQLP
;
A
#
# COMPACT_ATOMS: atom_id res chain seq x y z
N MET A 1 4.49 -27.34 51.33
CA MET A 1 3.69 -28.58 51.32
C MET A 1 2.72 -28.46 50.17
N PHE A 2 2.93 -29.27 49.13
CA PHE A 2 2.08 -29.36 47.95
C PHE A 2 0.89 -30.24 48.28
N ASN A 3 -0.34 -29.78 48.01
CA ASN A 3 -1.48 -30.66 47.85
C ASN A 3 -1.90 -30.65 46.38
N SER A 4 -1.55 -31.76 45.74
CA SER A 4 -2.07 -32.26 44.48
C SER A 4 -3.36 -33.05 44.74
N ILE A 5 -4.00 -33.49 43.65
CA ILE A 5 -5.05 -34.51 43.47
C ILE A 5 -6.46 -33.91 43.22
N PHE A 6 -7.25 -34.27 42.20
CA PHE A 6 -7.07 -35.02 40.95
C PHE A 6 -8.45 -35.09 40.26
N ASN A 7 -8.48 -35.15 38.92
CA ASN A 7 -9.35 -35.95 38.03
C ASN A 7 -9.31 -35.28 36.64
N GLN A 8 -8.53 -35.74 35.64
CA GLN A 8 -8.65 -37.01 34.89
C GLN A 8 -10.12 -37.20 34.41
N THR A 9 -10.48 -37.37 33.14
CA THR A 9 -9.83 -37.99 31.97
C THR A 9 -10.73 -37.74 30.75
N GLN A 10 -10.18 -37.66 29.53
CA GLN A 10 -10.64 -38.35 28.30
C GLN A 10 -9.72 -37.92 27.15
N LYS A 11 -8.64 -38.69 26.90
CA LYS A 11 -8.56 -39.80 25.92
C LYS A 11 -8.90 -39.37 24.49
N THR A 12 -7.81 -39.20 23.75
CA THR A 12 -7.64 -39.36 22.31
C THR A 12 -8.34 -40.59 21.76
N ASP A 13 -9.13 -40.42 20.70
CA ASP A 13 -9.39 -41.46 19.71
C ASP A 13 -8.82 -40.98 18.36
N TRP A 14 -7.73 -41.65 17.98
CA TRP A 14 -7.11 -41.60 16.65
C TRP A 14 -7.44 -42.94 16.00
N ASN A 15 -8.42 -43.00 15.08
CA ASN A 15 -8.34 -43.84 13.89
C ASN A 15 -9.50 -43.65 12.90
N SER A 16 -9.11 -43.23 11.69
CA SER A 16 -9.39 -43.92 10.42
C SER A 16 -10.84 -44.22 10.02
N SER A 17 -11.36 -43.41 9.10
CA SER A 17 -11.97 -43.97 7.89
C SER A 17 -11.78 -43.03 6.70
N ALA A 18 -10.92 -43.46 5.79
CA ALA A 18 -10.70 -42.85 4.50
C ALA A 18 -11.96 -42.92 3.63
N ARG A 19 -12.26 -41.84 2.92
CA ARG A 19 -12.88 -41.91 1.59
C ARG A 19 -12.54 -40.64 0.80
N ASP A 20 -11.68 -40.87 -0.20
CA ASP A 20 -11.64 -40.22 -1.50
C ASP A 20 -12.12 -38.76 -1.60
N SER A 21 -11.15 -37.86 -1.75
CA SER A 21 -11.23 -36.83 -2.79
C SER A 21 -9.82 -36.40 -3.15
N LYS A 22 -9.32 -36.99 -4.23
CA LYS A 22 -8.13 -36.54 -4.97
C LYS A 22 -8.34 -35.07 -5.37
N GLN A 23 -7.75 -34.13 -4.65
CA GLN A 23 -7.54 -32.79 -5.20
C GLN A 23 -6.32 -32.87 -6.12
N GLN A 24 -6.60 -33.04 -7.41
CA GLN A 24 -5.62 -32.79 -8.46
C GLN A 24 -5.30 -31.29 -8.54
N PRO A 25 -4.05 -30.93 -8.88
CA PRO A 25 -3.66 -29.55 -9.08
C PRO A 25 -4.39 -29.00 -10.31
N VAL A 26 -5.13 -27.90 -10.14
CA VAL A 26 -5.73 -27.18 -11.26
C VAL A 26 -4.60 -26.50 -12.04
N THR A 27 -4.16 -27.17 -13.10
CA THR A 27 -3.34 -26.59 -14.15
C THR A 27 -4.10 -25.45 -14.81
N LEU A 28 -3.54 -24.25 -14.70
CA LEU A 28 -3.90 -23.09 -15.51
C LEU A 28 -3.72 -23.44 -16.99
N SER A 29 -4.83 -23.60 -17.71
CA SER A 29 -4.83 -23.54 -19.18
C SER A 29 -5.41 -22.19 -19.63
N PRO A 30 -4.70 -21.45 -20.50
CA PRO A 30 -5.17 -20.21 -21.11
C PRO A 30 -6.04 -20.52 -22.34
N ASN A 31 -6.85 -19.53 -22.77
CA ASN A 31 -7.92 -19.62 -23.79
C ASN A 31 -9.19 -20.29 -23.25
N VAL A 32 -10.37 -19.67 -23.28
CA VAL A 32 -10.95 -18.95 -24.42
C VAL A 32 -11.86 -17.85 -23.86
N LEU A 33 -11.52 -16.58 -24.10
CA LEU A 33 -12.50 -15.49 -24.08
C LEU A 33 -13.46 -15.73 -25.25
N GLN A 34 -14.56 -16.44 -25.01
CA GLN A 34 -15.70 -16.45 -25.91
C GLN A 34 -16.58 -15.26 -25.56
N PRO A 35 -16.73 -14.25 -26.44
CA PRO A 35 -17.80 -13.28 -26.30
C PRO A 35 -19.12 -14.03 -26.51
N ARG A 36 -19.97 -14.05 -25.49
CA ARG A 36 -21.38 -14.44 -25.66
C ARG A 36 -21.99 -13.47 -26.68
N LEU A 37 -22.21 -13.93 -27.91
CA LEU A 37 -23.00 -13.22 -28.92
C LEU A 37 -24.46 -13.17 -28.44
N LEU A 38 -24.78 -12.14 -27.66
CA LEU A 38 -26.14 -11.71 -27.42
C LEU A 38 -26.62 -10.99 -28.68
N ASN A 39 -27.47 -11.70 -29.39
CA ASN A 39 -28.26 -11.27 -30.54
C ASN A 39 -28.98 -9.96 -30.19
N ARG A 40 -28.47 -8.84 -30.71
CA ARG A 40 -29.09 -7.52 -30.61
C ARG A 40 -28.84 -6.83 -31.94
N ASP A 41 -29.92 -6.49 -32.63
CA ASP A 41 -29.91 -5.87 -33.95
C ASP A 41 -29.09 -4.57 -33.94
N TYR A 42 -27.83 -4.64 -34.34
CA TYR A 42 -27.03 -3.46 -34.67
C TYR A 42 -27.21 -3.16 -36.16
N PRO A 43 -27.51 -1.91 -36.55
CA PRO A 43 -27.44 -1.53 -37.95
C PRO A 43 -26.02 -1.81 -38.45
N LYS A 44 -25.90 -2.52 -39.57
CA LYS A 44 -24.62 -2.83 -40.24
C LYS A 44 -23.96 -1.52 -40.69
N LEU A 45 -23.28 -0.85 -39.78
CA LEU A 45 -22.31 0.20 -40.09
C LEU A 45 -21.14 -0.49 -40.79
N GLY A 46 -20.89 -0.12 -42.04
CA GLY A 46 -19.84 -0.66 -42.91
C GLY A 46 -18.44 -0.22 -42.45
N TRP A 47 -18.06 -0.58 -41.24
CA TRP A 47 -16.70 -0.42 -40.75
C TRP A 47 -15.89 -1.61 -41.24
N THR A 48 -14.93 -1.38 -42.13
CA THR A 48 -13.97 -2.43 -42.47
C THR A 48 -13.06 -2.65 -41.27
N VAL A 49 -12.49 -3.86 -41.16
CA VAL A 49 -11.54 -4.20 -40.09
C VAL A 49 -10.38 -3.20 -40.06
N GLU A 50 -9.98 -2.66 -41.23
CA GLU A 50 -8.95 -1.63 -41.32
C GLU A 50 -9.39 -0.30 -40.69
N THR A 51 -10.65 0.13 -40.89
CA THR A 51 -11.15 1.37 -40.29
C THR A 51 -11.26 1.25 -38.77
N ALA A 52 -11.63 0.06 -38.27
CA ALA A 52 -11.69 -0.22 -36.84
C ALA A 52 -10.28 -0.23 -36.21
N LEU A 53 -9.29 -0.86 -36.86
CA LEU A 53 -7.89 -0.85 -36.39
C LEU A 53 -7.30 0.57 -36.41
N GLU A 54 -7.62 1.38 -37.40
CA GLU A 54 -7.13 2.76 -37.49
C GLU A 54 -7.75 3.67 -36.43
N MET A 55 -9.04 3.47 -36.09
CA MET A 55 -9.66 4.19 -34.96
C MET A 55 -9.07 3.75 -33.62
N VAL A 56 -8.82 2.46 -33.43
CA VAL A 56 -8.18 1.94 -32.21
C VAL A 56 -6.75 2.48 -32.08
N SER A 57 -5.97 2.53 -33.16
CA SER A 57 -4.61 3.09 -33.11
C SER A 57 -4.60 4.61 -32.89
N LYS A 58 -5.57 5.34 -33.47
CA LYS A 58 -5.75 6.78 -33.20
C LYS A 58 -6.15 7.04 -31.75
N LEU A 59 -7.06 6.24 -31.19
CA LEU A 59 -7.47 6.32 -29.79
C LEU A 59 -6.30 6.01 -28.86
N ASP A 60 -5.57 4.93 -29.13
CA ASP A 60 -4.38 4.54 -28.35
C ASP A 60 -3.31 5.62 -28.40
N ARG A 61 -3.09 6.23 -29.57
CA ARG A 61 -2.17 7.36 -29.73
C ARG A 61 -2.65 8.61 -28.99
N THR A 62 -3.93 8.98 -29.06
CA THR A 62 -4.46 10.14 -28.32
C THR A 62 -4.43 9.93 -26.82
N LEU A 63 -4.70 8.70 -26.35
CA LEU A 63 -4.61 8.35 -24.93
C LEU A 63 -3.15 8.34 -24.46
N SER A 64 -2.21 7.89 -25.29
CA SER A 64 -0.78 7.91 -25.00
C SER A 64 -0.21 9.34 -25.00
N GLU A 65 -0.61 10.17 -25.96
CA GLU A 65 -0.22 11.58 -26.04
C GLU A 65 -0.83 12.41 -24.89
N GLN A 66 -2.08 12.14 -24.47
CA GLN A 66 -2.65 12.73 -23.25
C GLN A 66 -1.98 12.20 -21.98
N ALA A 67 -1.70 10.91 -21.88
CA ALA A 67 -1.00 10.32 -20.73
C ALA A 67 0.43 10.86 -20.57
N GLN A 68 1.11 11.22 -21.66
CA GLN A 68 2.42 11.89 -21.62
C GLN A 68 2.35 13.35 -21.17
N GLN A 69 1.22 14.03 -21.35
CA GLN A 69 1.02 15.41 -20.88
C GLN A 69 0.55 15.49 -19.41
N ASP A 70 -0.08 14.42 -18.90
CA ASP A 70 -0.58 14.34 -17.53
C ASP A 70 0.38 13.62 -16.54
N LEU A 71 1.64 13.35 -16.94
CA LEU A 71 2.60 12.74 -16.03
C LEU A 71 3.08 13.77 -15.00
N PRO A 72 2.81 13.58 -13.69
CA PRO A 72 3.24 14.52 -12.67
C PRO A 72 4.77 14.59 -12.61
N THR A 73 5.28 15.81 -12.50
CA THR A 73 6.70 16.06 -12.29
C THR A 73 7.17 15.48 -10.95
N LEU A 74 8.47 15.21 -10.82
CA LEU A 74 9.04 14.71 -9.58
C LEU A 74 8.80 15.67 -8.40
N SER A 75 8.79 16.98 -8.67
CA SER A 75 8.49 18.02 -7.69
C SER A 75 7.05 17.98 -7.21
N GLU A 76 6.10 17.73 -8.11
CA GLU A 76 4.69 17.55 -7.77
C GLU A 76 4.48 16.28 -6.95
N LEU A 77 5.11 15.17 -7.35
CA LEU A 77 5.07 13.92 -6.58
C LEU A 77 5.64 14.10 -5.17
N LEU A 78 6.78 14.78 -5.04
CA LEU A 78 7.36 15.10 -3.73
C LEU A 78 6.38 15.92 -2.89
N THR A 79 5.85 17.00 -3.47
CA THR A 79 4.91 17.89 -2.77
C THR A 79 3.69 17.15 -2.27
N LEU A 80 3.10 16.29 -3.11
CA LEU A 80 1.95 15.46 -2.74
C LEU A 80 2.30 14.48 -1.62
N ALA A 81 3.45 13.80 -1.69
CA ALA A 81 3.89 12.88 -0.64
C ALA A 81 4.09 13.61 0.70
N VAL A 82 4.80 14.74 0.71
CA VAL A 82 5.03 15.59 1.89
C VAL A 82 3.71 16.07 2.49
N GLN A 83 2.75 16.49 1.66
CA GLN A 83 1.42 16.91 2.13
C GLN A 83 0.63 15.76 2.75
N ARG A 84 0.65 14.56 2.15
CA ARG A 84 -0.04 13.37 2.66
C ARG A 84 0.54 12.93 4.00
N ILE A 85 1.87 12.88 4.10
CA ILE A 85 2.58 12.60 5.35
C ILE A 85 2.19 13.62 6.43
N SER A 86 2.28 14.91 6.12
CA SER A 86 1.97 15.98 7.07
C SER A 86 0.54 15.85 7.60
N ARG A 87 -0.42 15.63 6.70
CA ARG A 87 -1.83 15.41 7.08
C ARG A 87 -2.01 14.19 7.97
N GLN A 88 -1.28 13.10 7.71
CA GLN A 88 -1.36 11.89 8.51
C GLN A 88 -0.77 12.09 9.92
N ILE A 89 0.32 12.84 10.03
CA ILE A 89 0.92 13.20 11.33
C ILE A 89 -0.05 14.07 12.13
N GLU A 90 -0.65 15.07 11.49
CA GLU A 90 -1.63 15.96 12.13
C GLU A 90 -2.86 15.20 12.63
N SER A 91 -3.37 14.26 11.82
CA SER A 91 -4.59 13.50 12.12
C SER A 91 -4.40 12.42 13.19
N CYS A 92 -3.18 11.90 13.38
CA CYS A 92 -2.89 10.81 14.31
C CYS A 92 -3.12 11.25 15.78
N ARG A 93 -4.20 10.81 16.42
CA ARG A 93 -4.61 11.34 17.74
C ARG A 93 -3.71 10.95 18.90
N TYR A 94 -2.99 9.85 18.74
CA TYR A 94 -2.25 9.20 19.82
C TYR A 94 -0.78 9.64 19.88
N LEU A 95 -0.28 10.31 18.84
CA LEU A 95 1.03 10.95 18.89
C LEU A 95 0.98 12.20 19.77
N PRO A 96 1.90 12.33 20.75
CA PRO A 96 2.03 13.57 21.51
C PRO A 96 2.30 14.77 20.61
N GLY A 97 1.78 15.94 20.98
CA GLY A 97 1.89 17.15 20.16
C GLY A 97 3.33 17.56 19.83
N TYR A 98 4.27 17.35 20.76
CA TYR A 98 5.69 17.66 20.52
C TYR A 98 6.33 16.72 19.48
N VAL A 99 5.93 15.43 19.46
CA VAL A 99 6.39 14.45 18.46
C VAL A 99 5.88 14.84 17.09
N LYS A 100 4.59 15.17 16.98
CA LYS A 100 4.01 15.66 15.72
C LYS A 100 4.78 16.86 15.17
N GLN A 101 5.09 17.83 16.04
CA GLN A 101 5.85 19.00 15.63
C GLN A 101 7.26 18.67 15.16
N ALA A 102 7.95 17.73 15.82
CA ALA A 102 9.27 17.28 15.40
C ALA A 102 9.22 16.62 14.01
N TRP A 103 8.29 15.69 13.81
CA TRP A 103 8.14 14.98 12.54
C TRP A 103 7.71 15.91 11.40
N LEU A 104 6.80 16.84 11.66
CA LEU A 104 6.40 17.83 10.65
C LEU A 104 7.59 18.70 10.21
N ARG A 105 8.48 19.09 11.13
CA ARG A 105 9.68 19.86 10.77
C ARG A 105 10.64 19.04 9.91
N GLN A 106 10.87 17.77 10.26
CA GLN A 106 11.69 16.86 9.45
C GLN A 106 11.09 16.74 8.04
N VAL A 107 9.80 16.45 7.93
CA VAL A 107 9.10 16.31 6.65
C VAL A 107 9.14 17.59 5.80
N GLN A 108 9.01 18.76 6.42
CA GLN A 108 9.11 20.06 5.73
C GLN A 108 10.52 20.39 5.22
N SER A 109 11.56 19.75 5.76
CA SER A 109 12.94 19.95 5.32
C SER A 109 13.34 19.07 4.13
N ILE A 110 12.45 18.19 3.66
CA ILE A 110 12.72 17.27 2.56
C ILE A 110 12.57 17.98 1.23
N VAL A 111 13.64 17.94 0.43
CA VAL A 111 13.77 18.63 -0.86
C VAL A 111 14.44 17.72 -1.91
N LEU A 112 14.17 17.95 -3.20
CA LEU A 112 14.75 17.12 -4.28
C LEU A 112 16.22 17.46 -4.56
N GLU A 113 16.60 18.71 -4.36
CA GLU A 113 17.92 19.26 -4.67
C GLU A 113 19.03 18.58 -3.87
N ASP A 114 18.71 18.17 -2.64
CA ASP A 114 19.58 17.37 -1.78
C ASP A 114 18.90 16.04 -1.45
N ALA A 115 18.73 15.21 -2.49
CA ALA A 115 18.09 13.90 -2.36
C ALA A 115 18.82 12.96 -1.39
N VAL A 116 20.13 13.16 -1.17
CA VAL A 116 20.91 12.36 -0.22
C VAL A 116 20.55 12.73 1.21
N ALA A 117 20.65 14.01 1.60
CA ALA A 117 20.27 14.43 2.95
C ALA A 117 18.78 14.18 3.23
N SER A 118 17.93 14.36 2.22
CA SER A 118 16.51 14.04 2.29
C SER A 118 16.24 12.56 2.57
N LEU A 119 17.06 11.64 2.05
CA LEU A 119 16.96 10.21 2.36
C LEU A 119 17.35 9.91 3.81
N ASP A 120 18.36 10.61 4.35
CA ASP A 120 18.76 10.45 5.76
C ASP A 120 17.62 10.89 6.70
N ILE A 121 16.90 11.96 6.35
CA ILE A 121 15.69 12.39 7.08
C ILE A 121 14.61 11.31 7.04
N VAL A 122 14.40 10.65 5.90
CA VAL A 122 13.41 9.57 5.76
C VAL A 122 13.81 8.35 6.60
N GLU A 123 15.09 8.02 6.67
CA GLU A 123 15.59 6.94 7.54
C GLU A 123 15.31 7.24 9.02
N GLU A 124 15.56 8.48 9.47
CA GLU A 124 15.22 8.91 10.82
C GLU A 124 13.71 8.84 11.09
N LEU A 125 12.87 9.25 10.13
CA LEU A 125 11.42 9.15 10.25
C LEU A 125 10.93 7.69 10.35
N TYR A 126 11.60 6.73 9.68
CA TYR A 126 11.33 5.30 9.89
C TYR A 126 11.77 4.81 11.27
N PHE A 127 12.90 5.32 11.77
CA PHE A 127 13.34 5.01 13.13
C PHE A 127 12.32 5.51 14.15
N ASP A 128 11.95 6.78 14.05
CA ASP A 128 10.95 7.43 14.89
C ASP A 128 9.59 6.74 14.83
N HIS A 129 9.15 6.31 13.64
CA HIS A 129 7.92 5.53 13.47
C HIS A 129 7.93 4.23 14.27
N ARG A 130 9.04 3.49 14.24
CA ARG A 130 9.20 2.25 15.02
C ARG A 130 9.17 2.53 16.51
N CYS A 131 9.92 3.55 16.96
CA CYS A 131 9.89 3.97 18.37
C CYS A 131 8.47 4.35 18.80
N ALA A 132 7.71 5.06 17.96
CA ALA A 132 6.33 5.42 18.27
C ALA A 132 5.41 4.20 18.43
N LEU A 133 5.58 3.14 17.64
CA LEU A 133 4.81 1.88 17.81
C LEU A 133 5.16 1.14 19.10
N GLU A 134 6.42 1.22 19.52
CA GLU A 134 6.91 0.55 20.73
C GLU A 134 6.52 1.31 22.00
N ASP A 135 6.73 2.63 21.99
CA ASP A 135 6.58 3.52 23.15
C ASP A 135 5.12 3.95 23.39
N TYR A 136 4.35 4.18 22.32
CA TYR A 136 2.96 4.58 22.42
C TYR A 136 2.04 3.38 22.26
N GLN A 137 1.40 2.98 23.34
CA GLN A 137 0.46 1.86 23.34
C GLN A 137 -0.90 2.28 23.89
N PRO A 138 -1.71 2.99 23.07
CA PRO A 138 -3.08 3.34 23.43
C PRO A 138 -3.88 2.09 23.77
N GLY A 139 -4.68 2.13 24.84
CA GLY A 139 -5.48 1.00 25.29
C GLY A 139 -4.77 -0.01 26.21
N ARG A 140 -3.44 0.03 26.34
CA ARG A 140 -2.69 -0.97 27.15
C ARG A 140 -2.68 -0.70 28.66
N SER A 141 -3.13 0.49 29.10
CA SER A 141 -3.17 0.88 30.52
C SER A 141 -4.48 0.52 31.25
N GLY A 142 -5.31 -0.36 30.68
CA GLY A 142 -6.57 -0.80 31.30
C GLY A 142 -7.79 0.08 30.99
N SER A 143 -7.71 0.92 29.96
CA SER A 143 -8.89 1.63 29.42
C SER A 143 -9.72 0.68 28.53
N THR A 144 -11.04 0.72 28.72
CA THR A 144 -12.09 -0.18 28.21
C THR A 144 -12.26 -0.26 26.68
N ASP A 145 -11.31 0.23 25.89
CA ASP A 145 -11.48 0.41 24.45
C ASP A 145 -10.28 -0.19 23.69
N GLU A 146 -10.32 -1.51 23.53
CA GLU A 146 -9.30 -2.32 22.83
C GLU A 146 -9.07 -1.84 21.37
N ASN A 147 -10.03 -1.09 20.81
CA ASN A 147 -9.95 -0.52 19.46
C ASN A 147 -8.89 0.59 19.31
N GLN A 148 -8.48 1.25 20.41
CA GLN A 148 -7.54 2.38 20.33
C GLN A 148 -6.15 1.96 19.85
N GLY A 149 -5.65 0.80 20.28
CA GLY A 149 -4.36 0.27 19.81
C GLY A 149 -4.41 -0.12 18.34
N GLY A 150 -5.53 -0.69 17.89
CA GLY A 150 -5.75 -1.02 16.48
C GLY A 150 -5.83 0.22 15.58
N ASP A 151 -6.54 1.25 16.03
CA ASP A 151 -6.63 2.53 15.32
C ASP A 151 -5.27 3.23 15.23
N PHE A 152 -4.47 3.21 16.29
CA PHE A 152 -3.14 3.81 16.28
C PHE A 152 -2.17 3.09 15.34
N ALA A 153 -2.13 1.74 15.41
CA ALA A 153 -1.31 0.94 14.51
C ALA A 153 -1.73 1.15 13.05
N ARG A 154 -3.03 1.27 12.78
CA ARG A 154 -3.55 1.60 11.45
C ARG A 154 -3.07 2.99 11.00
N ASP A 155 -3.20 4.01 11.83
CA ASP A 155 -2.77 5.37 11.49
C ASP A 155 -1.26 5.44 11.18
N LEU A 156 -0.44 4.74 11.95
CA LEU A 156 1.00 4.65 11.69
C LEU A 156 1.33 3.77 10.48
N SER A 157 0.51 2.77 10.14
CA SER A 157 0.72 1.99 8.91
C SER A 157 0.54 2.82 7.64
N TYR A 158 -0.40 3.77 7.63
CA TYR A 158 -0.56 4.71 6.52
C TYR A 158 0.66 5.64 6.41
N LEU A 159 1.15 6.15 7.54
CA LEU A 159 2.36 6.97 7.56
C LEU A 159 3.56 6.21 6.95
N TYR A 160 3.72 4.93 7.31
CA TYR A 160 4.76 4.07 6.74
C TYR A 160 4.63 3.93 5.22
N GLN A 161 3.42 3.77 4.68
CA GLN A 161 3.20 3.68 3.23
C GLN A 161 3.58 4.97 2.50
N GLU A 162 3.25 6.12 3.08
CA GLU A 162 3.63 7.41 2.51
C GLU A 162 5.14 7.64 2.57
N LEU A 163 5.82 7.23 3.66
CA LEU A 163 7.28 7.26 3.76
C LEU A 163 7.94 6.41 2.67
N ASN A 164 7.41 5.22 2.36
CA ASN A 164 7.93 4.39 1.26
C ASN A 164 7.78 5.09 -0.10
N SER A 165 6.66 5.78 -0.32
CA SER A 165 6.41 6.52 -1.55
C SER A 165 7.41 7.68 -1.69
N LEU A 166 7.65 8.39 -0.59
CA LEU A 166 8.63 9.47 -0.52
C LEU A 166 10.07 8.97 -0.77
N GLU A 167 10.44 7.86 -0.14
CA GLU A 167 11.74 7.22 -0.34
C GLU A 167 11.97 6.83 -1.81
N LEU A 168 10.95 6.31 -2.49
CA LEU A 168 11.02 5.96 -3.90
C LEU A 168 11.26 7.19 -4.79
N ILE A 169 10.54 8.29 -4.52
CA ILE A 169 10.70 9.58 -5.21
C ILE A 169 12.14 10.08 -5.07
N LEU A 170 12.68 10.06 -3.84
CA LEU A 170 14.03 10.55 -3.56
C LEU A 170 15.11 9.63 -4.14
N LYS A 171 14.93 8.31 -4.11
CA LYS A 171 15.84 7.35 -4.76
C LYS A 171 15.88 7.56 -6.27
N TYR A 172 14.74 7.84 -6.89
CA TYR A 172 14.68 8.20 -8.30
C TYR A 172 15.41 9.53 -8.58
N ALA A 173 15.16 10.57 -7.76
CA ALA A 173 15.84 11.86 -7.84
C ALA A 173 17.37 11.71 -7.76
N LYS A 174 17.85 10.99 -6.76
CA LYS A 174 19.28 10.68 -6.55
C LYS A 174 19.88 9.97 -7.76
N SER A 175 19.17 8.99 -8.33
CA SER A 175 19.65 8.26 -9.50
C SER A 175 19.72 9.16 -10.74
N ALA A 176 18.74 10.05 -10.92
CA ALA A 176 18.73 11.01 -12.02
C ALA A 176 19.85 12.06 -11.92
N GLN A 177 20.23 12.48 -10.70
CA GLN A 177 21.35 13.40 -10.46
C GLN A 177 22.74 12.76 -10.68
N GLN A 178 22.81 11.43 -10.72
CA GLN A 178 24.05 10.68 -10.93
C GLN A 178 24.32 10.35 -12.41
N LEU A 179 23.41 10.70 -13.33
CA LEU A 179 23.68 10.58 -14.76
C LEU A 179 24.64 11.70 -15.23
N PRO A 180 25.68 11.36 -16.03
CA PRO A 180 26.72 12.28 -16.50
C PRO A 180 26.23 13.31 -17.53
#